data_AF-A0A3B9ME94-F1
#
_entry.id   AF-A0A3B9ME94-F1
#
_cell.length_a   1.000
_cell.length_b   1.000
_cell.length_c   1.000
_cell.angle_alpha   90.00
_cell.angle_beta   90.00
_cell.angle_gamma   90.00
#
_symmetry.space_group_name_H-M   'P 1'
#
loop_
_entity.id
_entity.type
_entity.pdbx_description
1 polymer ?
#
loop_
_entity_poly.entity_id
_entity_poly.type
_entity_poly.pdbx_seq_one_letter_code
_entity_poly.pdbx_strand_id
1 'polypeptide(L)'
;AGAGGSQQQGASPVATPSADFESWWRKCVHDGFVPNTALRTRSASVNPGGLSQPNAGGTPAVPGGSPTVREGSNSGTFELVFRTDPTIYDGRFANNGWLQELPKPLSKLTWDNAALVSPNTAKQLGLEKTIGRKGGDIYVDTLKITYQGRTFTDPVPTWITPGQPDGVITVHLGYGRKRAGRVGNNHGFNAYEIRTSDSPWSASGVQVEKAGVQHLLAVTQLHFMLEDRNFSKEDRDVLRSQTLEEYLKGTPAGETHDPPPDDTLYHPELFDYQNQGNGLNYAWGMAIDLNNCVGCNACTIACQSENNIPVVGKEQVVRSREMHWIRVDTYFKGEDANNPEATNFMPVPCMHCENAPCEPVCPVHATVHSAEGLNDMVYNRCVGTKYCSNNCPYKVRRFNFFLYQDWETPTYQLMRNPEVTVRSRGVMEKCTYCVQRIQGAKIQSELEGRKVRDGEIVTACQAVCPTEAIVFGDVNDPNSRVSRLKAEQRNYSLLAELNTKPRTTYLSALRNPNPEIK
;
A
#
# COMPACT_ATOMS: atom_id res chain seq x y z
N ALA A 1 -68.17 -16.39 50.80
CA ALA A 1 -67.63 -17.70 51.19
C ALA A 1 -67.17 -18.35 49.89
N GLY A 2 -65.88 -18.29 49.56
CA GLY A 2 -64.89 -19.31 49.94
C GLY A 2 -65.13 -20.58 49.11
N ALA A 3 -64.20 -21.25 48.45
CA ALA A 3 -62.75 -21.16 48.24
C ALA A 3 -62.39 -22.49 47.54
N GLY A 4 -61.32 -22.52 46.73
CA GLY A 4 -60.52 -23.76 46.56
C GLY A 4 -60.55 -24.42 45.19
N GLY A 5 -59.39 -24.40 44.51
CA GLY A 5 -59.16 -25.25 43.33
C GLY A 5 -57.95 -24.94 42.45
N SER A 6 -56.76 -24.77 43.05
CA SER A 6 -55.40 -25.00 42.47
C SER A 6 -55.11 -24.62 41.01
N GLN A 7 -54.41 -23.49 40.80
CA GLN A 7 -53.58 -23.27 39.60
C GLN A 7 -52.20 -23.91 39.80
N GLN A 8 -51.89 -24.93 39.01
CA GLN A 8 -50.54 -25.43 38.80
C GLN A 8 -49.70 -24.38 38.07
N GLN A 9 -48.48 -24.18 38.55
CA GLN A 9 -47.42 -23.40 37.92
C GLN A 9 -47.09 -24.01 36.55
N GLY A 10 -47.51 -23.33 35.47
CA GLY A 10 -47.03 -23.58 34.12
C GLY A 10 -45.79 -22.72 33.86
N ALA A 11 -44.67 -23.37 33.54
CA ALA A 11 -43.43 -22.73 33.14
C ALA A 11 -43.66 -21.73 31.99
N SER A 12 -42.98 -20.58 32.04
CA SER A 12 -42.98 -19.58 30.97
C SER A 12 -42.60 -20.23 29.63
N PRO A 13 -43.40 -20.05 28.57
CA PRO A 13 -43.03 -20.53 27.24
C PRO A 13 -41.80 -19.75 26.78
N VAL A 14 -40.67 -20.44 26.69
CA VAL A 14 -39.49 -19.96 25.97
C VAL A 14 -39.95 -19.71 24.54
N ALA A 15 -39.99 -18.45 24.12
CA ALA A 15 -40.36 -18.08 22.76
C ALA A 15 -39.29 -18.63 21.80
N THR A 16 -39.56 -19.78 21.19
CA THR A 16 -38.72 -20.33 20.12
C THR A 16 -38.83 -19.38 18.92
N PRO A 17 -37.72 -18.90 18.33
CA PRO A 17 -37.77 -18.14 17.10
C PRO A 17 -38.53 -18.94 16.04
N SER A 18 -39.37 -18.30 15.24
CA SER A 18 -40.06 -18.99 14.14
C SER A 18 -39.01 -19.59 13.19
N ALA A 19 -39.34 -20.71 12.55
CA ALA A 19 -38.44 -21.34 11.56
C ALA A 19 -38.00 -20.34 10.46
N ASP A 20 -38.86 -19.37 10.15
CA ASP A 20 -38.59 -18.28 9.20
C ASP A 20 -37.48 -17.33 9.70
N PHE A 21 -37.46 -16.99 10.99
CA PHE A 21 -36.39 -16.17 11.58
C PHE A 21 -35.06 -16.90 11.54
N GLU A 22 -35.03 -18.18 11.91
CA GLU A 22 -33.81 -18.98 11.88
C GLU A 22 -33.23 -19.09 10.47
N SER A 23 -34.08 -19.31 9.46
CA SER A 23 -33.65 -19.35 8.06
C SER A 23 -33.11 -18.00 7.59
N TRP A 24 -33.83 -16.91 7.85
CA TRP A 24 -33.42 -15.56 7.51
C TRP A 24 -32.13 -15.14 8.21
N TRP A 25 -32.01 -15.41 9.52
CA TRP A 25 -30.85 -15.05 10.31
C TRP A 25 -29.62 -15.82 9.86
N ARG A 26 -29.75 -17.14 9.62
CA ARG A 26 -28.65 -17.95 9.07
C ARG A 26 -28.22 -17.46 7.70
N LYS A 27 -29.16 -17.05 6.84
CA LYS A 27 -28.84 -16.44 5.55
C LYS A 27 -28.10 -15.11 5.72
N CYS A 28 -28.54 -14.23 6.63
CA CYS A 28 -27.84 -12.95 6.88
C CYS A 28 -26.44 -13.16 7.45
N VAL A 29 -26.27 -14.11 8.37
CA VAL A 29 -24.95 -14.46 8.94
C VAL A 29 -24.04 -15.09 7.88
N HIS A 30 -24.58 -15.96 7.02
CA HIS A 30 -23.85 -16.55 5.89
C HIS A 30 -23.45 -15.50 4.85
N ASP A 31 -24.37 -14.65 4.43
CA ASP A 31 -24.15 -13.64 3.38
C ASP A 31 -23.35 -12.43 3.91
N GLY A 32 -23.29 -12.25 5.23
CA GLY A 32 -22.52 -11.18 5.90
C GLY A 32 -23.20 -9.80 5.92
N PHE A 33 -24.43 -9.70 5.44
CA PHE A 33 -25.23 -8.47 5.49
C PHE A 33 -26.73 -8.79 5.57
N VAL A 34 -27.51 -7.81 6.02
CA VAL A 34 -28.98 -7.91 6.03
C VAL A 34 -29.52 -7.26 4.75
N PRO A 35 -30.21 -8.00 3.87
CA PRO A 35 -30.73 -7.45 2.63
C PRO A 35 -31.79 -6.36 2.90
N ASN A 36 -31.91 -5.40 1.98
CA ASN A 36 -32.90 -4.32 2.01
C ASN A 36 -32.83 -3.37 3.22
N THR A 37 -31.65 -3.22 3.84
CA THR A 37 -31.41 -2.29 4.96
C THR A 37 -30.86 -0.92 4.54
N ALA A 38 -30.68 -0.70 3.24
CA ALA A 38 -30.26 0.60 2.72
C ALA A 38 -31.23 1.71 3.16
N LEU A 39 -30.68 2.86 3.56
CA LEU A 39 -31.49 4.04 3.89
C LEU A 39 -32.33 4.44 2.68
N ARG A 40 -33.59 4.81 2.90
CA ARG A 40 -34.46 5.30 1.83
C ARG A 40 -33.85 6.56 1.19
N THR A 41 -33.67 6.54 -0.11
CA THR A 41 -33.27 7.71 -0.88
C THR A 41 -34.22 8.86 -0.59
N ARG A 42 -33.71 9.98 -0.08
CA ARG A 42 -34.47 11.21 0.10
C ARG A 42 -34.15 12.14 -1.06
N SER A 43 -35.12 12.39 -1.93
CA SER A 43 -35.01 13.43 -2.95
C SER A 43 -35.23 14.79 -2.27
N ALA A 44 -34.16 15.55 -2.07
CA ALA A 44 -34.27 16.93 -1.65
C ALA A 44 -34.49 17.82 -2.88
N SER A 45 -35.53 18.66 -2.86
CA SER A 45 -35.64 19.78 -3.81
C SER A 45 -34.76 20.92 -3.33
N VAL A 46 -34.11 21.62 -4.25
CA VAL A 46 -33.42 22.88 -3.94
C VAL A 46 -34.43 23.81 -3.27
N ASN A 47 -34.11 24.28 -2.06
CA ASN A 47 -34.87 25.32 -1.41
C ASN A 47 -34.25 26.67 -1.79
N PRO A 48 -34.79 27.41 -2.78
CA PRO A 48 -34.23 28.69 -3.19
C PRO A 48 -34.25 29.73 -2.06
N GLY A 49 -35.14 29.61 -1.07
CA GLY A 49 -35.12 30.44 0.14
C GLY A 49 -34.04 30.08 1.15
N GLY A 50 -33.39 28.91 0.99
CA GLY A 50 -32.22 28.49 1.77
C GLY A 50 -30.88 28.94 1.18
N LEU A 51 -30.86 29.33 -0.09
CA LEU A 51 -29.67 29.91 -0.74
C LEU A 51 -29.32 31.31 -0.19
N SER A 52 -30.27 31.96 0.49
CA SER A 52 -30.12 33.25 1.15
C SER A 52 -29.99 33.16 2.68
N GLN A 53 -30.03 31.96 3.28
CA GLN A 53 -29.84 31.78 4.72
C GLN A 53 -28.37 31.49 5.06
N PRO A 54 -27.79 32.16 6.08
CA PRO A 54 -26.48 31.80 6.59
C PRO A 54 -26.51 30.37 7.13
N ASN A 55 -25.58 29.53 6.66
CA ASN A 55 -25.51 28.12 7.00
C ASN A 55 -25.32 27.96 8.53
N ALA A 56 -26.20 27.21 9.20
CA ALA A 56 -26.14 26.96 10.65
C ALA A 56 -24.93 26.10 11.08
N GLY A 57 -24.08 25.68 10.14
CA GLY A 57 -22.85 24.91 10.36
C GLY A 57 -21.56 25.73 10.29
N GLY A 58 -21.61 27.07 10.31
CA GLY A 58 -20.42 27.91 10.40
C GLY A 58 -19.58 28.02 9.11
N THR A 59 -20.01 27.41 7.99
CA THR A 59 -19.56 27.85 6.66
C THR A 59 -20.41 29.05 6.26
N PRO A 60 -19.84 30.24 6.05
CA PRO A 60 -20.62 31.39 5.60
C PRO A 60 -21.34 31.03 4.30
N ALA A 61 -22.67 31.19 4.27
CA ALA A 61 -23.35 31.42 3.01
C ALA A 61 -22.72 32.68 2.42
N VAL A 62 -22.16 32.56 1.20
CA VAL A 62 -21.39 33.60 0.50
C VAL A 62 -22.02 34.99 0.74
N PRO A 63 -21.42 35.84 1.58
CA PRO A 63 -21.90 37.20 1.75
C PRO A 63 -20.93 38.11 1.01
N GLY A 64 -21.15 38.33 -0.29
CA GLY A 64 -20.65 39.51 -1.03
C GLY A 64 -19.18 39.90 -0.86
N GLY A 65 -18.34 38.97 -0.44
CA GLY A 65 -16.94 39.15 -0.16
C GLY A 65 -16.32 37.82 -0.50
N SER A 66 -15.34 37.85 -1.39
CA SER A 66 -14.35 36.79 -1.50
C SER A 66 -14.04 36.29 -0.09
N PRO A 67 -13.76 34.98 0.12
CA PRO A 67 -13.10 34.60 1.35
C PRO A 67 -11.98 35.61 1.50
N THR A 68 -11.97 36.37 2.58
CA THR A 68 -10.74 37.01 2.97
C THR A 68 -9.83 35.80 3.17
N VAL A 69 -9.13 35.41 2.10
CA VAL A 69 -7.70 35.23 2.17
C VAL A 69 -7.32 36.34 3.11
N ARG A 70 -7.12 35.99 4.39
CA ARG A 70 -6.26 36.82 5.19
C ARG A 70 -5.01 36.76 4.35
N GLU A 71 -4.81 37.77 3.51
CA GLU A 71 -3.53 38.06 2.92
C GLU A 71 -2.65 38.26 4.14
N GLY A 72 -2.14 37.14 4.64
CA GLY A 72 -1.02 37.09 5.53
C GLY A 72 0.17 37.47 4.69
N SER A 73 0.21 38.73 4.27
CA SER A 73 1.42 39.46 3.92
C SER A 73 2.33 39.63 5.15
N ASN A 74 2.03 38.95 6.27
CA ASN A 74 2.99 38.77 7.35
C ASN A 74 3.91 37.63 6.98
N SER A 75 5.08 38.01 6.46
CA SER A 75 6.29 37.20 6.47
C SER A 75 6.47 36.53 7.85
N GLY A 76 6.04 35.27 8.01
CA GLY A 76 6.27 34.48 9.22
C GLY A 76 5.12 33.62 9.76
N THR A 77 3.91 33.66 9.20
CA THR A 77 2.79 32.81 9.68
C THR A 77 2.45 31.67 8.71
N PHE A 78 2.30 30.46 9.25
CA PHE A 78 1.98 29.24 8.48
C PHE A 78 0.54 28.76 8.74
N GLU A 79 0.01 27.96 7.84
CA GLU A 79 -1.19 27.14 8.06
C GLU A 79 -0.79 25.73 8.48
N LEU A 80 -1.43 25.20 9.52
CA LEU A 80 -1.26 23.84 9.98
C LEU A 80 -2.54 23.04 9.68
N VAL A 81 -2.40 21.90 9.02
CA VAL A 81 -3.51 21.01 8.67
C VAL A 81 -3.34 19.69 9.43
N PHE A 82 -4.37 19.28 10.15
CA PHE A 82 -4.41 18.00 10.84
C PHE A 82 -5.03 16.96 9.93
N ARG A 83 -4.39 15.80 9.78
CA ARG A 83 -4.94 14.65 9.06
C ARG A 83 -4.83 13.39 9.90
N THR A 84 -5.79 12.48 9.76
CA THR A 84 -5.63 11.13 10.28
C THR A 84 -4.50 10.42 9.53
N ASP A 85 -3.72 9.64 10.25
CA ASP A 85 -2.67 8.86 9.61
C ASP A 85 -3.25 7.77 8.71
N PRO A 86 -2.72 7.56 7.48
CA PRO A 86 -3.27 6.56 6.57
C PRO A 86 -3.12 5.12 7.07
N THR A 87 -2.19 4.83 7.99
CA THR A 87 -1.96 3.46 8.47
C THR A 87 -2.59 3.20 9.84
N ILE A 88 -2.49 4.13 10.78
CA ILE A 88 -3.02 3.96 12.15
C ILE A 88 -4.25 4.83 12.48
N TYR A 89 -4.76 5.57 11.50
CA TYR A 89 -5.95 6.43 11.58
C TYR A 89 -5.84 7.52 12.65
N ASP A 90 -6.58 7.41 13.74
CA ASP A 90 -6.61 8.34 14.87
C ASP A 90 -5.71 7.90 16.04
N GLY A 91 -4.98 6.80 15.86
CA GLY A 91 -4.11 6.20 16.88
C GLY A 91 -4.75 5.01 17.61
N ARG A 92 -6.02 4.67 17.35
CA ARG A 92 -6.65 3.47 17.94
C ARG A 92 -5.91 2.17 17.57
N PHE A 93 -5.23 2.16 16.42
CA PHE A 93 -4.46 1.02 15.93
C PHE A 93 -2.94 1.17 16.18
N ALA A 94 -2.50 2.13 17.00
CA ALA A 94 -1.07 2.39 17.20
C ALA A 94 -0.29 1.19 17.76
N ASN A 95 -0.95 0.25 18.43
CA ASN A 95 -0.31 -0.97 18.95
C ASN A 95 -0.28 -2.15 17.95
N ASN A 96 -0.61 -1.91 16.68
CA ASN A 96 -0.55 -2.91 15.62
C ASN A 96 0.79 -2.79 14.86
N GLY A 97 1.64 -3.81 14.97
CA GLY A 97 2.97 -3.83 14.34
C GLY A 97 2.92 -3.81 12.81
N TRP A 98 1.95 -4.50 12.19
CA TRP A 98 1.78 -4.48 10.74
C TRP A 98 1.51 -3.06 10.23
N LEU A 99 0.64 -2.31 10.92
CA LEU A 99 0.29 -0.94 10.53
C LEU A 99 1.37 0.11 10.87
N GLN A 100 2.23 -0.17 11.85
CA GLN A 100 3.37 0.69 12.20
C GLN A 100 4.52 0.56 11.19
N GLU A 101 4.80 -0.66 10.73
CA GLU A 101 5.82 -0.92 9.70
C GLU A 101 5.30 -0.64 8.28
N LEU A 102 3.98 -0.52 8.09
CA LEU A 102 3.41 -0.19 6.78
C LEU A 102 3.92 1.20 6.32
N PRO A 103 4.57 1.30 5.16
CA PRO A 103 5.01 2.59 4.65
C PRO A 103 3.80 3.48 4.37
N LYS A 104 3.87 4.76 4.74
CA LYS A 104 2.82 5.73 4.38
C LYS A 104 2.79 5.93 2.85
N PRO A 105 1.62 6.09 2.20
CA PRO A 105 1.51 6.13 0.74
C PRO A 105 2.44 7.13 0.05
N LEU A 106 2.52 8.37 0.54
CA LEU A 106 3.30 9.43 -0.11
C LEU A 106 4.75 9.51 0.39
N SER A 107 4.98 9.44 1.70
CA SER A 107 6.31 9.66 2.29
C SER A 107 7.13 8.39 2.50
N LYS A 108 6.51 7.21 2.42
CA LYS A 108 7.10 5.90 2.74
C LYS A 108 7.72 5.82 4.13
N LEU A 109 7.33 6.74 5.01
CA LEU A 109 7.68 6.72 6.43
C LEU A 109 7.03 5.53 7.11
N THR A 110 7.76 4.96 8.07
CA THR A 110 7.31 3.90 8.97
C THR A 110 7.61 4.32 10.40
N TRP A 111 6.91 3.76 11.37
CA TRP A 111 7.15 3.93 12.81
C TRP A 111 7.06 5.36 13.39
N ASP A 112 6.99 6.41 12.58
CA ASP A 112 6.88 7.80 13.02
C ASP A 112 5.84 8.56 12.16
N ASN A 113 5.30 9.66 12.71
CA ASN A 113 4.73 10.76 11.93
C ASN A 113 5.76 11.87 11.72
N ALA A 114 5.50 12.72 10.73
CA ALA A 114 6.27 13.92 10.44
C ALA A 114 5.35 15.05 9.99
N ALA A 115 5.83 16.29 10.13
CA ALA A 115 5.26 17.46 9.49
C ALA A 115 5.64 17.48 8.01
N LEU A 116 4.65 17.31 7.13
CA LEU A 116 4.86 17.41 5.69
C LEU A 116 4.92 18.88 5.29
N VAL A 117 5.97 19.26 4.57
CA VAL A 117 6.21 20.63 4.10
C VAL A 117 6.59 20.64 2.62
N SER A 118 6.25 21.72 1.91
CA SER A 118 6.65 21.90 0.52
C SER A 118 8.16 22.15 0.38
N PRO A 119 8.76 21.86 -0.78
CA PRO A 119 10.15 22.21 -1.04
C PRO A 119 10.45 23.71 -0.86
N ASN A 120 9.56 24.62 -1.28
CA ASN A 120 9.73 26.06 -1.06
C ASN A 120 9.64 26.45 0.42
N THR A 121 8.69 25.88 1.16
CA THR A 121 8.54 26.10 2.61
C THR A 121 9.79 25.60 3.35
N ALA A 122 10.35 24.46 2.93
CA ALA A 122 11.59 23.93 3.49
C ALA A 122 12.78 24.87 3.23
N LYS A 123 12.91 25.43 2.03
CA LYS A 123 13.92 26.45 1.72
C LYS A 123 13.75 27.70 2.58
N GLN A 124 12.52 28.20 2.75
CA GLN A 124 12.22 29.36 3.58
C GLN A 124 12.62 29.15 5.05
N LEU A 125 12.40 27.94 5.58
CA LEU A 125 12.71 27.57 6.96
C LEU A 125 14.13 27.05 7.16
N GLY A 126 14.94 26.93 6.09
CA GLY A 126 16.28 26.36 6.13
C GLY A 126 16.30 24.92 6.63
N LEU A 127 15.33 24.10 6.22
CA LEU A 127 15.19 22.69 6.61
C LEU A 127 15.99 21.80 5.67
N GLU A 128 16.80 20.91 6.25
CA GLU A 128 17.64 19.99 5.51
C GLU A 128 17.35 18.52 5.88
N LYS A 129 17.68 17.65 4.93
CA LYS A 129 17.69 16.19 5.09
C LYS A 129 19.12 15.70 4.90
N THR A 130 19.66 14.98 5.88
CA THR A 130 21.00 14.40 5.82
C THR A 130 20.90 12.87 5.78
N ILE A 131 21.63 12.25 4.85
CA ILE A 131 21.75 10.79 4.76
C ILE A 131 23.04 10.37 5.48
N GLY A 132 22.90 9.52 6.50
CA GLY A 132 24.02 9.04 7.30
C GLY A 132 24.92 8.04 6.57
N ARG A 133 26.14 7.86 7.10
CA ARG A 133 27.21 7.06 6.47
C ARG A 133 26.89 5.57 6.29
N LYS A 134 25.94 5.01 7.05
CA LYS A 134 25.59 3.58 7.02
C LYS A 134 24.55 3.22 5.95
N GLY A 135 24.11 4.19 5.13
CA GLY A 135 23.12 3.99 4.07
C GLY A 135 21.74 3.70 4.65
N GLY A 136 20.84 4.67 4.56
CA GLY A 136 19.45 4.55 5.03
C GLY A 136 19.11 5.31 6.32
N ASP A 137 20.12 5.75 7.08
CA ASP A 137 19.90 6.69 8.19
C ASP A 137 19.46 8.04 7.63
N ILE A 138 18.17 8.40 7.75
CA ILE A 138 17.66 9.70 7.30
C ILE A 138 17.43 10.60 8.50
N TYR A 139 18.32 11.57 8.68
CA TYR A 139 18.18 12.62 9.66
C TYR A 139 17.48 13.81 9.04
N VAL A 140 16.42 14.29 9.70
CA VAL A 140 15.68 15.48 9.29
C VAL A 140 15.71 16.52 10.38
N ASP A 141 15.70 17.78 9.98
CA ASP A 141 15.49 18.87 10.91
C ASP A 141 14.09 18.83 11.54
N THR A 142 14.00 19.35 12.76
CA THR A 142 12.76 19.41 13.53
C THR A 142 12.28 20.85 13.69
N LEU A 143 10.97 21.01 13.91
CA LEU A 143 10.30 22.29 14.13
C LEU A 143 9.73 22.38 15.54
N LYS A 144 9.72 23.61 16.07
CA LYS A 144 8.89 24.04 17.18
C LYS A 144 7.68 24.77 16.62
N ILE A 145 6.49 24.25 16.88
CA ILE A 145 5.24 24.76 16.31
C ILE A 145 4.35 25.23 17.46
N THR A 146 3.92 26.50 17.41
CA THR A 146 3.08 27.13 18.44
C THR A 146 1.81 27.70 17.84
N TYR A 147 0.67 27.36 18.43
CA TYR A 147 -0.65 27.84 18.03
C TYR A 147 -1.48 28.24 19.25
N GLN A 148 -1.97 29.48 19.28
CA GLN A 148 -2.76 30.04 20.39
C GLN A 148 -2.12 29.81 21.79
N GLY A 149 -0.80 29.99 21.90
CA GLY A 149 -0.06 29.79 23.15
C GLY A 149 0.18 28.32 23.54
N ARG A 150 -0.25 27.36 22.71
CA ARG A 150 0.04 25.93 22.88
C ARG A 150 1.18 25.54 21.94
N THR A 151 2.20 24.85 22.45
CA THR A 151 3.34 24.36 21.67
C THR A 151 3.40 22.85 21.81
N PHE A 152 3.77 22.13 20.74
CA PHE A 152 4.05 20.70 20.87
C PHE A 152 5.18 20.47 21.88
N THR A 153 5.00 19.45 22.73
CA THR A 153 5.98 19.10 23.76
C THR A 153 7.29 18.60 23.13
N ASP A 154 7.18 17.73 22.13
CA ASP A 154 8.32 17.14 21.43
C ASP A 154 8.65 17.94 20.16
N PRO A 155 9.93 18.07 19.78
CA PRO A 155 10.32 18.62 18.49
C PRO A 155 9.69 17.84 17.33
N VAL A 156 9.13 18.55 16.36
CA VAL A 156 8.35 17.95 15.27
C VAL A 156 9.27 17.62 14.08
N PRO A 157 9.53 16.34 13.76
CA PRO A 157 10.33 15.99 12.59
C PRO A 157 9.65 16.42 11.30
N THR A 158 10.45 16.88 10.33
CA THR A 158 9.93 17.37 9.04
C THR A 158 10.15 16.37 7.91
N TRP A 159 9.25 16.36 6.95
CA TRP A 159 9.39 15.60 5.72
C TRP A 159 9.03 16.45 4.50
N ILE A 160 10.02 16.75 3.68
CA ILE A 160 9.83 17.53 2.46
C ILE A 160 9.07 16.65 1.45
N THR A 161 7.87 17.07 1.07
CA THR A 161 6.95 16.30 0.24
C THR A 161 6.66 17.06 -1.06
N PRO A 162 7.03 16.50 -2.23
CA PRO A 162 6.63 17.08 -3.51
C PRO A 162 5.12 17.23 -3.64
N GLY A 163 4.66 18.34 -4.21
CA GLY A 163 3.23 18.66 -4.37
C GLY A 163 2.50 19.10 -3.10
N GLN A 164 3.18 19.23 -1.96
CA GLN A 164 2.62 19.88 -0.77
C GLN A 164 2.50 21.40 -1.02
N PRO A 165 1.39 22.07 -0.65
CA PRO A 165 1.23 23.51 -0.84
C PRO A 165 2.19 24.36 -0.01
N ASP A 166 2.57 25.52 -0.55
CA ASP A 166 3.46 26.48 0.11
C ASP A 166 2.78 27.14 1.32
N GLY A 167 3.54 27.33 2.40
CA GLY A 167 3.02 27.91 3.64
C GLY A 167 2.09 26.97 4.45
N VAL A 168 1.86 25.74 3.97
CA VAL A 168 0.98 24.75 4.60
C VAL A 168 1.79 23.57 5.15
N ILE A 169 1.62 23.29 6.44
CA ILE A 169 2.25 22.17 7.15
C ILE A 169 1.18 21.13 7.48
N THR A 170 1.31 19.92 6.95
CA THR A 170 0.40 18.81 7.29
C THR A 170 0.98 17.95 8.41
N VAL A 171 0.26 17.76 9.51
CA VAL A 171 0.64 16.84 10.59
C VAL A 171 -0.35 15.69 10.72
N HIS A 172 0.16 14.50 11.05
CA HIS A 172 -0.64 13.29 11.17
C HIS A 172 -0.96 12.95 12.63
N LEU A 173 -2.24 12.65 12.89
CA LEU A 173 -2.76 12.24 14.19
C LEU A 173 -2.45 10.75 14.47
N GLY A 174 -2.45 10.38 15.74
CA GLY A 174 -2.41 8.98 16.19
C GLY A 174 -1.07 8.48 16.75
N TYR A 175 0.01 9.23 16.54
CA TYR A 175 1.34 9.00 17.13
C TYR A 175 1.51 9.76 18.46
N GLY A 176 2.68 9.63 19.09
CA GLY A 176 3.01 10.26 20.37
C GLY A 176 2.28 9.66 21.57
N ARG A 177 1.76 8.43 21.44
CA ARG A 177 1.04 7.75 22.52
C ARG A 177 2.02 7.21 23.56
N LYS A 178 1.77 7.49 24.84
CA LYS A 178 2.59 7.00 25.97
C LYS A 178 2.12 5.64 26.53
N ARG A 179 0.89 5.24 26.20
CA ARG A 179 0.21 4.03 26.71
C ARG A 179 -0.56 3.31 25.59
N ALA A 180 0.06 3.11 24.44
CA ALA A 180 -0.49 2.31 23.35
C ALA A 180 -0.29 0.80 23.58
N GLY A 181 0.86 0.39 24.14
CA GLY A 181 1.20 -1.01 24.39
C GLY A 181 2.69 -1.28 24.15
N ARG A 182 3.03 -2.47 23.66
CA ARG A 182 4.44 -2.85 23.40
C ARG A 182 4.98 -2.28 22.09
N VAL A 183 4.10 -1.92 21.15
CA VAL A 183 4.48 -1.52 19.79
C VAL A 183 4.44 0.00 19.61
N GLY A 184 3.34 0.66 19.98
CA GLY A 184 3.09 2.06 19.62
C GLY A 184 3.55 3.12 20.62
N ASN A 185 4.31 2.74 21.65
CA ASN A 185 4.73 3.68 22.69
C ASN A 185 5.89 4.55 22.21
N ASN A 186 5.80 5.87 22.41
CA ASN A 186 6.88 6.84 22.15
C ASN A 186 7.38 6.85 20.69
N HIS A 187 6.48 6.54 19.76
CA HIS A 187 6.70 6.66 18.33
C HIS A 187 6.12 7.98 17.81
N GLY A 188 6.89 8.73 17.02
CA GLY A 188 6.51 10.06 16.55
C GLY A 188 6.19 11.07 17.66
N PHE A 189 5.46 12.13 17.31
CA PHE A 189 5.00 13.19 18.22
C PHE A 189 3.47 13.24 18.30
N ASN A 190 2.93 13.77 19.40
CA ASN A 190 1.49 13.84 19.63
C ASN A 190 0.87 15.08 18.97
N ALA A 191 0.37 14.94 17.74
CA ALA A 191 -0.27 16.03 17.01
C ALA A 191 -1.60 16.52 17.63
N TYR A 192 -2.17 15.82 18.63
CA TYR A 192 -3.40 16.27 19.30
C TYR A 192 -3.20 17.44 20.27
N GLU A 193 -1.96 17.75 20.71
CA GLU A 193 -1.70 18.68 21.83
C GLU A 193 -2.15 20.12 21.55
N ILE A 194 -2.03 20.57 20.30
CA ILE A 194 -2.36 21.94 19.90
C ILE A 194 -3.64 22.04 19.07
N ARG A 195 -4.33 20.90 18.86
CA ARG A 195 -5.58 20.84 18.10
C ARG A 195 -6.72 21.45 18.90
N THR A 196 -7.51 22.31 18.27
CA THR A 196 -8.64 23.00 18.92
C THR A 196 -9.99 22.46 18.45
N SER A 197 -11.07 22.71 19.21
CA SER A 197 -12.41 22.18 18.90
C SER A 197 -13.21 23.06 17.95
N ASP A 198 -12.86 24.34 17.83
CA ASP A 198 -13.44 25.32 16.92
C ASP A 198 -13.03 25.08 15.46
N SER A 199 -11.76 24.68 15.24
CA SER A 199 -11.25 24.26 13.93
C SER A 199 -10.40 22.98 14.05
N PRO A 200 -11.04 21.81 14.14
CA PRO A 200 -10.35 20.56 14.46
C PRO A 200 -9.45 20.01 13.35
N TRP A 201 -9.47 20.60 12.16
CA TRP A 201 -8.75 20.11 10.98
C TRP A 201 -7.75 21.09 10.39
N SER A 202 -7.82 22.37 10.75
CA SER A 202 -6.88 23.38 10.28
C SER A 202 -6.68 24.50 11.30
N ALA A 203 -5.50 25.10 11.29
CA ALA A 203 -5.14 26.23 12.13
C ALA A 203 -4.32 27.22 11.29
N SER A 204 -4.84 28.42 11.08
CA SER A 204 -4.13 29.50 10.39
C SER A 204 -3.42 30.42 11.39
N GLY A 205 -2.27 31.00 11.01
CA GLY A 205 -1.54 31.93 11.87
C GLY A 205 -0.58 31.24 12.85
N VAL A 206 -0.07 30.07 12.49
CA VAL A 206 0.79 29.24 13.34
C VAL A 206 2.22 29.78 13.29
N GLN A 207 2.86 29.87 14.46
CA GLN A 207 4.26 30.25 14.59
C GLN A 207 5.14 29.01 14.48
N VAL A 208 6.14 29.07 13.62
CA VAL A 208 7.01 27.94 13.29
C VAL A 208 8.47 28.40 13.37
N GLU A 209 9.26 27.68 14.15
CA GLU A 209 10.70 27.95 14.34
C GLU A 209 11.47 26.64 14.16
N LYS A 210 12.69 26.71 13.61
CA LYS A 210 13.59 25.55 13.57
C LYS A 210 14.05 25.23 14.99
N ALA A 211 13.88 23.98 15.43
CA ALA A 211 14.18 23.59 16.82
C ALA A 211 15.67 23.29 17.07
N GLY A 212 16.50 23.24 16.03
CA GLY A 212 17.96 23.06 16.16
C GLY A 212 18.42 21.64 16.50
N VAL A 213 17.52 20.66 16.48
CA VAL A 213 17.84 19.24 16.67
C VAL A 213 17.37 18.41 15.46
N GLN A 214 18.11 17.36 15.15
CA GLN A 214 17.75 16.42 14.08
C GLN A 214 17.09 15.16 14.65
N HIS A 215 16.18 14.57 13.88
CA HIS A 215 15.48 13.34 14.22
C HIS A 215 15.69 12.27 13.15
N LEU A 216 15.86 11.02 13.59
CA LEU A 216 16.04 9.87 12.69
C LEU A 216 14.69 9.30 12.28
N LEU A 217 14.41 9.31 10.97
CA LEU A 217 13.22 8.72 10.37
C LEU A 217 13.53 7.40 9.67
N ALA A 218 12.57 6.47 9.73
CA ALA A 218 12.64 5.18 9.04
C ALA A 218 11.79 5.21 7.78
N VAL A 219 12.42 5.06 6.61
CA VAL A 219 11.78 5.21 5.30
C VAL A 219 12.17 4.04 4.41
N THR A 220 11.20 3.46 3.71
CA THR A 220 11.46 2.30 2.83
C THR A 220 11.84 2.69 1.39
N GLN A 221 11.68 3.96 1.02
CA GLN A 221 12.03 4.50 -0.30
C GLN A 221 12.82 5.79 -0.14
N LEU A 222 13.94 5.90 -0.86
CA LEU A 222 14.84 7.07 -0.76
C LEU A 222 14.65 8.06 -1.91
N HIS A 223 14.32 7.55 -3.10
CA HIS A 223 14.22 8.33 -4.33
C HIS A 223 12.76 8.32 -4.81
N PHE A 224 12.18 9.50 -4.94
CA PHE A 224 10.76 9.68 -5.28
C PHE A 224 10.55 10.35 -6.64
N MET A 225 11.51 11.13 -7.13
CA MET A 225 11.43 11.79 -8.44
C MET A 225 12.09 10.88 -9.48
N LEU A 226 11.41 10.64 -10.61
CA LEU A 226 11.97 9.83 -11.70
C LEU A 226 13.04 10.60 -12.48
N GLU A 227 12.85 11.90 -12.65
CA GLU A 227 13.70 12.81 -13.41
C GLU A 227 14.84 13.44 -12.59
N ASP A 228 15.12 12.96 -11.37
CA ASP A 228 16.18 13.51 -10.52
C ASP A 228 17.58 13.25 -11.10
N ARG A 229 18.11 14.31 -11.74
CA ARG A 229 19.42 14.31 -12.39
C ARG A 229 20.59 14.15 -11.41
N ASN A 230 20.39 14.33 -10.11
CA ASN A 230 21.43 14.04 -9.11
C ASN A 230 21.66 12.54 -8.93
N PHE A 231 20.65 11.72 -9.25
CA PHE A 231 20.71 10.27 -9.07
C PHE A 231 20.93 9.51 -10.39
N SER A 232 20.28 9.91 -11.47
CA SER A 232 20.43 9.28 -12.79
C SER A 232 20.55 10.33 -13.88
N LYS A 233 21.59 10.20 -14.71
CA LYS A 233 21.76 11.02 -15.92
C LYS A 233 20.91 10.51 -17.08
N GLU A 234 20.53 9.24 -17.04
CA GLU A 234 19.70 8.58 -18.04
C GLU A 234 18.25 8.52 -17.57
N ASP A 235 17.32 8.67 -18.51
CA ASP A 235 15.90 8.46 -18.26
C ASP A 235 15.66 6.96 -18.03
N ARG A 236 14.88 6.63 -17.01
CA ARG A 236 14.62 5.24 -16.61
C ARG A 236 13.20 4.85 -16.96
N ASP A 237 13.03 3.82 -17.76
CA ASP A 237 11.72 3.29 -18.13
C ASP A 237 11.13 2.37 -17.05
N VAL A 238 10.82 2.96 -15.89
CA VAL A 238 10.27 2.25 -14.72
C VAL A 238 8.75 2.34 -14.69
N LEU A 239 8.23 3.57 -14.84
CA LEU A 239 6.81 3.85 -14.74
C LEU A 239 6.34 4.61 -15.97
N ARG A 240 5.40 4.01 -16.68
CA ARG A 240 4.85 4.60 -17.91
C ARG A 240 3.52 5.26 -17.63
N SER A 241 3.42 6.55 -17.97
CA SER A 241 2.19 7.33 -17.90
C SER A 241 2.05 8.15 -19.19
N GLN A 242 0.87 8.12 -19.79
CA GLN A 242 0.52 8.87 -20.99
C GLN A 242 -0.83 9.56 -20.84
N THR A 243 -1.10 10.55 -21.67
CA THR A 243 -2.40 11.21 -21.72
C THR A 243 -3.43 10.39 -22.50
N LEU A 244 -4.72 10.60 -22.23
CA LEU A 244 -5.81 9.99 -22.98
C LEU A 244 -5.76 10.39 -24.45
N GLU A 245 -5.36 11.63 -24.74
CA GLU A 245 -5.20 12.13 -26.11
C GLU A 245 -4.14 11.34 -26.90
N GLU A 246 -2.98 11.07 -26.28
CA GLU A 246 -1.90 10.26 -26.87
C GLU A 246 -2.34 8.80 -27.07
N TYR A 247 -3.01 8.23 -26.06
CA TYR A 247 -3.52 6.86 -26.12
C TYR A 247 -4.51 6.67 -27.28
N LEU A 248 -5.48 7.59 -27.44
CA LEU A 248 -6.47 7.52 -28.52
C LEU A 248 -5.85 7.70 -29.92
N LYS A 249 -4.71 8.39 -30.02
CA LYS A 249 -3.92 8.49 -31.27
C LYS A 249 -3.10 7.23 -31.56
N GLY A 250 -3.09 6.26 -30.64
CA GLY A 250 -2.31 5.03 -30.76
C GLY A 250 -0.82 5.20 -30.44
N THR A 251 -0.42 6.31 -29.82
CA THR A 251 0.95 6.51 -29.36
C THR A 251 1.24 5.56 -28.21
N PRO A 252 2.29 4.72 -28.27
CA PRO A 252 2.67 3.86 -27.16
C PRO A 252 3.13 4.68 -25.95
N ALA A 253 2.79 4.23 -24.75
CA ALA A 253 3.40 4.74 -23.53
C ALA A 253 4.83 4.18 -23.48
N GLY A 254 5.83 4.97 -23.91
CA GLY A 254 7.25 4.61 -23.92
C GLY A 254 7.68 3.70 -25.08
N GLU A 255 9.00 3.47 -25.17
CA GLU A 255 9.59 2.59 -26.18
C GLU A 255 9.35 1.11 -25.85
N THR A 256 9.09 0.26 -26.84
CA THR A 256 9.00 -1.18 -26.64
C THR A 256 10.40 -1.78 -26.64
N HIS A 257 10.90 -2.15 -25.45
CA HIS A 257 12.19 -2.80 -25.28
C HIS A 257 12.07 -4.31 -25.04
N ASP A 258 10.90 -4.92 -25.22
CA ASP A 258 10.74 -6.37 -25.09
C ASP A 258 11.56 -7.07 -26.19
N PRO A 259 12.62 -7.81 -25.82
CA PRO A 259 13.42 -8.54 -26.80
C PRO A 259 12.57 -9.64 -27.45
N PRO A 260 12.85 -10.02 -28.71
CA PRO A 260 12.20 -11.16 -29.34
C PRO A 260 12.30 -12.43 -28.46
N PRO A 261 11.30 -13.32 -28.47
CA PRO A 261 11.31 -14.52 -27.62
C PRO A 261 12.54 -15.42 -27.81
N ASP A 262 13.12 -15.43 -29.00
CA ASP A 262 14.30 -16.18 -29.43
C ASP A 262 15.64 -15.46 -29.15
N ASP A 263 15.60 -14.21 -28.70
CA ASP A 263 16.81 -13.42 -28.38
C ASP A 263 17.39 -13.79 -27.01
N THR A 264 17.66 -15.07 -26.79
CA THR A 264 18.21 -15.59 -25.54
C THR A 264 19.03 -16.86 -25.76
N LEU A 265 20.09 -17.04 -24.98
CA LEU A 265 20.86 -18.29 -24.95
C LEU A 265 20.18 -19.39 -24.12
N TYR A 266 19.13 -19.05 -23.36
CA TYR A 266 18.32 -20.05 -22.67
C TYR A 266 17.42 -20.78 -23.67
N HIS A 267 17.18 -22.07 -23.47
CA HIS A 267 16.31 -22.85 -24.36
C HIS A 267 14.85 -22.43 -24.18
N PRO A 268 14.19 -21.83 -25.20
CA PRO A 268 12.82 -21.31 -25.06
C PRO A 268 11.80 -22.41 -24.74
N GLU A 269 12.07 -23.64 -25.20
CA GLU A 269 11.23 -24.83 -24.94
C GLU A 269 11.10 -25.16 -23.44
N LEU A 270 12.04 -24.71 -22.59
CA LEU A 270 11.95 -24.88 -21.14
C LEU A 270 10.80 -24.09 -20.51
N PHE A 271 10.26 -23.10 -21.23
CA PHE A 271 9.16 -22.24 -20.79
C PHE A 271 7.89 -22.45 -21.61
N ASP A 272 7.82 -23.53 -22.40
CA ASP A 272 6.57 -23.93 -23.04
C ASP A 272 5.64 -24.59 -22.02
N TYR A 273 4.82 -23.76 -21.36
CA TYR A 273 3.82 -24.20 -20.39
C TYR A 273 2.60 -24.86 -21.03
N GLN A 274 2.45 -24.81 -22.36
CA GLN A 274 1.31 -25.37 -23.07
C GLN A 274 1.54 -26.83 -23.48
N ASN A 275 2.80 -27.23 -23.71
CA ASN A 275 3.14 -28.55 -24.24
C ASN A 275 3.99 -29.41 -23.29
N GLN A 276 3.82 -29.28 -21.97
CA GLN A 276 4.66 -29.99 -20.98
C GLN A 276 4.41 -31.49 -20.82
N GLY A 277 3.47 -32.09 -21.56
CA GLY A 277 3.17 -33.52 -21.51
C GLY A 277 2.62 -34.03 -20.16
N ASN A 278 2.48 -33.18 -19.15
CA ASN A 278 2.01 -33.51 -17.79
C ASN A 278 0.49 -33.30 -17.58
N GLY A 279 -0.23 -32.86 -18.61
CA GLY A 279 -1.70 -32.78 -18.66
C GLY A 279 -2.33 -31.55 -17.97
N LEU A 280 -1.59 -30.83 -17.11
CA LEU A 280 -2.15 -29.72 -16.32
C LEU A 280 -1.92 -28.33 -16.95
N ASN A 281 -0.86 -28.13 -17.74
CA ASN A 281 -0.61 -26.97 -18.64
C ASN A 281 -1.02 -25.57 -18.10
N TYR A 282 -0.73 -25.26 -16.83
CA TYR A 282 -1.00 -23.93 -16.27
C TYR A 282 0.18 -22.99 -16.51
N ALA A 283 -0.13 -21.71 -16.73
CA ALA A 283 0.83 -20.63 -16.85
C ALA A 283 0.44 -19.46 -15.94
N TRP A 284 0.83 -19.52 -14.67
CA TRP A 284 0.46 -18.48 -13.71
C TRP A 284 1.15 -17.14 -14.03
N GLY A 285 0.36 -16.06 -14.03
CA GLY A 285 0.85 -14.72 -14.26
C GLY A 285 -0.02 -13.65 -13.61
N MET A 286 0.49 -12.43 -13.59
CA MET A 286 -0.16 -11.28 -12.96
C MET A 286 -0.13 -10.07 -13.90
N ALA A 287 -1.19 -9.29 -13.91
CA ALA A 287 -1.28 -7.98 -14.55
C ALA A 287 -1.66 -6.94 -13.50
N ILE A 288 -0.97 -5.80 -13.47
CA ILE A 288 -1.22 -4.72 -12.51
C ILE A 288 -1.57 -3.44 -13.27
N ASP A 289 -2.80 -2.95 -13.12
CA ASP A 289 -3.23 -1.68 -13.71
C ASP A 289 -2.80 -0.50 -12.85
N LEU A 290 -1.80 0.25 -13.34
CA LEU A 290 -1.28 1.43 -12.66
C LEU A 290 -2.28 2.60 -12.66
N ASN A 291 -3.21 2.63 -13.63
CA ASN A 291 -4.26 3.64 -13.68
C ASN A 291 -5.22 3.55 -12.49
N ASN A 292 -5.50 2.32 -12.04
CA ASN A 292 -6.40 2.05 -10.92
C ASN A 292 -5.67 2.02 -9.57
N CYS A 293 -4.34 2.02 -9.55
CA CYS A 293 -3.58 1.95 -8.30
C CYS A 293 -3.55 3.30 -7.60
N VAL A 294 -4.21 3.39 -6.44
CA VAL A 294 -4.27 4.61 -5.61
C VAL A 294 -3.24 4.65 -4.48
N GLY A 295 -2.30 3.69 -4.44
CA GLY A 295 -1.25 3.66 -3.41
C GLY A 295 -1.73 3.33 -1.99
N CYS A 296 -2.89 2.66 -1.83
CA CYS A 296 -3.50 2.41 -0.52
C CYS A 296 -2.71 1.46 0.41
N ASN A 297 -1.70 0.74 -0.09
CA ASN A 297 -0.88 -0.24 0.63
C ASN A 297 -1.63 -1.41 1.29
N ALA A 298 -2.92 -1.59 0.99
CA ALA A 298 -3.70 -2.74 1.46
C ALA A 298 -3.09 -4.06 0.97
N CYS A 299 -2.57 -4.09 -0.26
CA CYS A 299 -1.91 -5.26 -0.85
C CYS A 299 -0.67 -5.71 -0.06
N THR A 300 0.09 -4.77 0.52
CA THR A 300 1.25 -5.05 1.36
C THR A 300 0.82 -5.72 2.67
N ILE A 301 -0.19 -5.16 3.36
CA ILE A 301 -0.72 -5.74 4.60
C ILE A 301 -1.35 -7.11 4.38
N ALA A 302 -2.14 -7.28 3.32
CA ALA A 302 -2.73 -8.57 3.00
C ALA A 302 -1.65 -9.62 2.75
N CYS A 303 -0.59 -9.26 2.01
CA CYS A 303 0.56 -10.15 1.80
C CYS A 303 1.25 -10.51 3.12
N GLN A 304 1.42 -9.55 4.03
CA GLN A 304 1.98 -9.76 5.36
C GLN A 304 1.14 -10.72 6.21
N SER A 305 -0.17 -10.51 6.24
CA SER A 305 -1.12 -11.35 6.98
C SER A 305 -1.22 -12.78 6.40
N GLU A 306 -1.28 -12.91 5.08
CA GLU A 306 -1.45 -14.18 4.39
C GLU A 306 -0.20 -15.05 4.47
N ASN A 307 0.97 -14.44 4.31
CA ASN A 307 2.21 -15.16 4.12
C ASN A 307 3.10 -15.12 5.36
N ASN A 308 2.54 -14.92 6.56
CA ASN A 308 3.26 -14.96 7.82
C ASN A 308 4.54 -14.08 7.83
N ILE A 309 4.49 -12.90 7.19
CA ILE A 309 5.68 -12.06 7.07
C ILE A 309 5.90 -11.34 8.42
N PRO A 310 7.11 -11.41 9.02
CA PRO A 310 7.33 -10.83 10.33
C PRO A 310 7.30 -9.30 10.30
N VAL A 311 7.05 -8.69 11.46
CA VAL A 311 7.21 -7.24 11.64
C VAL A 311 8.66 -6.91 11.92
N VAL A 312 9.19 -5.88 11.28
CA VAL A 312 10.56 -5.37 11.51
C VAL A 312 10.53 -4.02 12.21
N GLY A 313 11.21 -3.93 13.36
CA GLY A 313 11.31 -2.71 14.15
C GLY A 313 12.05 -1.57 13.44
N LYS A 314 11.74 -0.32 13.86
CA LYS A 314 12.29 0.93 13.32
C LYS A 314 13.80 0.87 13.05
N GLU A 315 14.59 0.39 14.00
CA GLU A 315 16.06 0.34 13.91
C GLU A 315 16.59 -0.49 12.73
N GLN A 316 15.82 -1.50 12.29
CA GLN A 316 16.21 -2.35 11.17
C GLN A 316 15.60 -1.85 9.86
N VAL A 317 14.42 -1.23 9.89
CA VAL A 317 13.83 -0.56 8.71
C VAL A 317 14.71 0.60 8.24
N VAL A 318 15.30 1.37 9.16
CA VAL A 318 16.30 2.41 8.83
C VAL A 318 17.47 1.84 8.01
N ARG A 319 17.78 0.54 8.13
CA ARG A 319 18.84 -0.14 7.39
C ARG A 319 18.36 -0.84 6.12
N SER A 320 17.16 -0.50 5.64
CA SER A 320 16.50 -1.10 4.48
C SER A 320 16.35 -2.62 4.61
N ARG A 321 15.85 -3.07 5.76
CA ARG A 321 15.63 -4.50 6.10
C ARG A 321 14.17 -4.81 6.39
N GLU A 322 13.26 -3.96 5.94
CA GLU A 322 11.81 -4.20 6.04
C GLU A 322 11.43 -5.51 5.33
N MET A 323 10.50 -6.25 5.90
CA MET A 323 10.04 -7.52 5.35
C MET A 323 8.71 -7.32 4.64
N HIS A 324 8.73 -6.65 3.49
CA HIS A 324 7.56 -6.49 2.61
C HIS A 324 7.82 -7.17 1.26
N TRP A 325 7.01 -8.20 0.92
CA TRP A 325 7.15 -8.97 -0.32
C TRP A 325 6.54 -8.29 -1.54
N ILE A 326 5.58 -7.41 -1.31
CA ILE A 326 5.05 -6.46 -2.27
C ILE A 326 5.18 -5.08 -1.64
N ARG A 327 6.03 -4.24 -2.24
CA ARG A 327 6.13 -2.82 -1.88
C ARG A 327 5.32 -2.03 -2.90
N VAL A 328 4.82 -0.86 -2.51
CA VAL A 328 4.25 0.09 -3.46
C VAL A 328 5.22 1.24 -3.53
N ASP A 329 5.82 1.47 -4.69
CA ASP A 329 6.74 2.57 -4.94
C ASP A 329 5.91 3.81 -5.34
N THR A 330 6.31 4.99 -4.86
CA THR A 330 5.66 6.27 -5.23
C THR A 330 6.62 7.09 -6.06
N TYR A 331 6.19 7.47 -7.25
CA TYR A 331 6.98 8.31 -8.15
C TYR A 331 6.24 9.58 -8.50
N PHE A 332 6.89 10.71 -8.24
CA PHE A 332 6.47 12.01 -8.74
C PHE A 332 7.12 12.24 -10.10
N LYS A 333 6.31 12.74 -11.04
CA LYS A 333 6.73 13.10 -12.40
C LYS A 333 6.87 14.61 -12.52
N GLY A 334 7.88 15.07 -13.25
CA GLY A 334 8.08 16.48 -13.60
C GLY A 334 9.30 17.08 -12.91
N GLU A 335 9.86 18.15 -13.47
CA GLU A 335 11.09 18.76 -12.97
C GLU A 335 10.86 19.68 -11.75
N ASP A 336 9.67 20.27 -11.63
CA ASP A 336 9.30 21.09 -10.48
C ASP A 336 8.70 20.24 -9.35
N ALA A 337 9.51 20.00 -8.31
CA ALA A 337 9.07 19.27 -7.13
C ALA A 337 7.95 19.97 -6.34
N ASN A 338 7.75 21.29 -6.48
CA ASN A 338 6.63 21.97 -5.80
C ASN A 338 5.29 21.68 -6.50
N ASN A 339 5.32 21.50 -7.82
CA ASN A 339 4.15 21.21 -8.64
C ASN A 339 4.40 19.99 -9.54
N PRO A 340 4.51 18.78 -8.96
CA PRO A 340 4.73 17.58 -9.74
C PRO A 340 3.55 17.37 -10.68
N GLU A 341 3.85 17.09 -11.95
CA GLU A 341 2.85 16.87 -12.98
C GLU A 341 1.92 15.72 -12.59
N ALA A 342 2.46 14.63 -12.05
CA ALA A 342 1.71 13.45 -11.62
C ALA A 342 2.32 12.81 -10.37
N THR A 343 1.47 12.17 -9.57
CA THR A 343 1.87 11.21 -8.54
C THR A 343 1.41 9.83 -8.98
N ASN A 344 2.36 8.92 -9.17
CA ASN A 344 2.08 7.57 -9.64
C ASN A 344 2.47 6.54 -8.57
N PHE A 345 1.69 5.47 -8.48
CA PHE A 345 1.92 4.38 -7.54
C PHE A 345 2.15 3.07 -8.29
N MET A 346 3.19 2.35 -7.93
CA MET A 346 3.57 1.10 -8.58
C MET A 346 3.79 -0.01 -7.55
N PRO A 347 2.85 -0.96 -7.42
CA PRO A 347 3.07 -2.17 -6.63
C PRO A 347 4.11 -3.07 -7.30
N VAL A 348 5.21 -3.38 -6.61
CA VAL A 348 6.32 -4.20 -7.09
C VAL A 348 6.44 -5.46 -6.23
N PRO A 349 5.82 -6.59 -6.65
CA PRO A 349 6.07 -7.91 -6.09
C PRO A 349 7.27 -8.59 -6.77
N CYS A 350 7.54 -9.86 -6.44
CA CYS A 350 8.33 -10.71 -7.33
C CYS A 350 7.62 -10.85 -8.68
N MET A 351 8.37 -10.66 -9.78
CA MET A 351 7.83 -10.78 -11.13
C MET A 351 7.75 -12.21 -11.66
N HIS A 352 8.29 -13.19 -10.91
CA HIS A 352 8.37 -14.59 -11.33
C HIS A 352 8.97 -14.75 -12.76
N CYS A 353 10.04 -14.00 -13.04
CA CYS A 353 10.80 -14.00 -14.30
C CYS A 353 11.09 -15.41 -14.82
N GLU A 354 10.80 -15.71 -16.09
CA GLU A 354 11.19 -16.98 -16.73
C GLU A 354 12.72 -17.08 -16.83
N ASN A 355 13.36 -16.06 -17.40
CA ASN A 355 14.81 -15.90 -17.37
C ASN A 355 15.24 -15.30 -16.01
N ALA A 356 14.99 -16.01 -14.91
CA ALA A 356 15.26 -15.51 -13.56
C ALA A 356 16.76 -15.43 -13.24
N PRO A 357 17.36 -14.22 -13.14
CA PRO A 357 18.78 -14.10 -12.77
C PRO A 357 19.05 -14.55 -11.33
N CYS A 358 18.02 -14.55 -10.49
CA CYS A 358 18.14 -14.91 -9.08
C CYS A 358 18.25 -16.42 -8.81
N GLU A 359 17.98 -17.27 -9.80
CA GLU A 359 18.06 -18.74 -9.68
C GLU A 359 19.47 -19.32 -9.84
N PRO A 360 20.18 -19.09 -10.97
CA PRO A 360 21.48 -19.71 -11.21
C PRO A 360 22.54 -19.29 -10.19
N VAL A 361 22.34 -18.15 -9.50
CA VAL A 361 23.23 -17.64 -8.46
C VAL A 361 23.03 -18.29 -7.09
N CYS A 362 22.05 -19.19 -6.93
CA CYS A 362 21.82 -19.88 -5.67
C CYS A 362 22.64 -21.19 -5.61
N PRO A 363 23.73 -21.25 -4.81
CA PRO A 363 24.64 -22.41 -4.83
C PRO A 363 24.02 -23.71 -4.29
N VAL A 364 22.87 -23.62 -3.63
CA VAL A 364 22.17 -24.76 -3.01
C VAL A 364 20.84 -25.05 -3.67
N HIS A 365 20.51 -24.35 -4.76
CA HIS A 365 19.26 -24.51 -5.51
C HIS A 365 18.01 -24.35 -4.61
N ALA A 366 18.05 -23.37 -3.71
CA ALA A 366 16.89 -23.01 -2.87
C ALA A 366 15.83 -22.20 -3.64
N THR A 367 16.12 -21.81 -4.87
CA THR A 367 15.17 -21.15 -5.76
C THR A 367 15.24 -21.82 -7.12
N VAL A 368 14.08 -22.18 -7.66
CA VAL A 368 13.93 -22.97 -8.88
C VAL A 368 12.64 -22.60 -9.58
N HIS A 369 12.58 -22.80 -10.89
CA HIS A 369 11.32 -22.74 -11.62
C HIS A 369 10.49 -24.00 -11.41
N SER A 370 9.20 -23.79 -11.12
CA SER A 370 8.18 -24.83 -11.21
C SER A 370 7.78 -25.08 -12.66
N ALA A 371 7.11 -26.21 -12.87
CA ALA A 371 6.46 -26.53 -14.13
C ALA A 371 5.38 -25.50 -14.55
N GLU A 372 4.88 -24.65 -13.66
CA GLU A 372 3.75 -23.76 -13.93
C GLU A 372 4.17 -22.29 -14.13
N GLY A 373 5.48 -22.04 -14.22
CA GLY A 373 6.06 -20.71 -14.37
C GLY A 373 6.16 -19.91 -13.08
N LEU A 374 5.98 -20.56 -11.93
CA LEU A 374 6.32 -19.96 -10.64
C LEU A 374 7.81 -20.11 -10.40
N ASN A 375 8.50 -19.00 -10.15
CA ASN A 375 9.75 -19.02 -9.42
C ASN A 375 9.46 -19.44 -7.96
N ASP A 376 9.91 -20.61 -7.53
CA ASP A 376 9.68 -21.13 -6.17
C ASP A 376 10.85 -20.78 -5.26
N MET A 377 10.54 -20.33 -4.03
CA MET A 377 11.54 -20.08 -2.99
C MET A 377 11.36 -21.13 -1.90
N VAL A 378 12.25 -22.11 -1.87
CA VAL A 378 12.22 -23.21 -0.91
C VAL A 378 12.97 -22.77 0.35
N TYR A 379 12.22 -22.33 1.36
CA TYR A 379 12.77 -21.67 2.56
C TYR A 379 13.78 -22.53 3.32
N ASN A 380 13.50 -23.82 3.51
CA ASN A 380 14.34 -24.74 4.28
C ASN A 380 15.70 -25.06 3.62
N ARG A 381 15.83 -24.85 2.31
CA ARG A 381 17.05 -25.10 1.55
C ARG A 381 17.99 -23.90 1.55
N CYS A 382 17.48 -22.71 1.87
CA CYS A 382 18.24 -21.47 1.85
C CYS A 382 19.31 -21.45 2.95
N VAL A 383 20.58 -21.31 2.57
CA VAL A 383 21.72 -21.19 3.50
C VAL A 383 22.16 -19.73 3.74
N GLY A 384 21.40 -18.76 3.23
CA GLY A 384 21.57 -17.35 3.57
C GLY A 384 22.74 -16.59 2.93
N THR A 385 23.22 -17.03 1.77
CA THR A 385 24.28 -16.31 1.01
C THR A 385 23.84 -14.93 0.51
N LYS A 386 22.53 -14.72 0.34
CA LYS A 386 21.88 -13.48 -0.12
C LYS A 386 22.15 -13.06 -1.57
N TYR A 387 22.94 -13.83 -2.34
CA TYR A 387 23.33 -13.43 -3.69
C TYR A 387 22.13 -13.31 -4.65
N CYS A 388 21.10 -14.13 -4.45
CA CYS A 388 19.84 -14.05 -5.20
C CYS A 388 19.13 -12.69 -5.07
N SER A 389 19.34 -11.93 -3.99
CA SER A 389 18.81 -10.56 -3.87
C SER A 389 19.63 -9.57 -4.69
N ASN A 390 20.95 -9.69 -4.69
CA ASN A 390 21.82 -8.81 -5.48
C ASN A 390 21.52 -8.92 -6.98
N ASN A 391 21.36 -10.15 -7.48
CA ASN A 391 21.13 -10.39 -8.91
C ASN A 391 19.68 -10.14 -9.35
N CYS A 392 18.73 -10.04 -8.41
CA CYS A 392 17.37 -9.66 -8.74
C CYS A 392 17.33 -8.15 -9.07
N PRO A 393 16.97 -7.75 -10.31
CA PRO A 393 16.99 -6.34 -10.70
C PRO A 393 15.98 -5.51 -9.90
N TYR A 394 14.84 -6.10 -9.54
CA TYR A 394 13.78 -5.43 -8.78
C TYR A 394 14.03 -5.33 -7.27
N LYS A 395 15.07 -6.01 -6.75
CA LYS A 395 15.39 -6.07 -5.30
C LYS A 395 14.17 -6.43 -4.43
N VAL A 396 13.41 -7.46 -4.83
CA VAL A 396 12.18 -7.95 -4.16
C VAL A 396 12.37 -9.23 -3.35
N ARG A 397 13.62 -9.71 -3.25
CA ARG A 397 14.01 -10.79 -2.34
C ARG A 397 14.37 -10.18 -0.97
N ARG A 398 13.61 -10.53 0.07
CA ARG A 398 13.73 -10.00 1.45
C ARG A 398 14.38 -11.02 2.37
N PHE A 399 15.35 -10.60 3.16
CA PHE A 399 16.18 -11.52 3.95
C PHE A 399 15.90 -11.39 5.45
N ASN A 400 15.68 -12.53 6.11
CA ASN A 400 15.58 -12.57 7.58
C ASN A 400 16.98 -12.40 8.21
N PHE A 401 17.42 -11.16 8.42
CA PHE A 401 18.71 -10.88 9.05
C PHE A 401 18.79 -11.38 10.50
N PHE A 402 17.69 -11.27 11.22
CA PHE A 402 17.55 -11.72 12.60
C PHE A 402 16.39 -12.70 12.71
N LEU A 403 16.19 -13.23 13.92
CA LEU A 403 14.96 -13.94 14.24
C LEU A 403 13.85 -12.89 14.46
N TYR A 404 13.23 -12.43 13.36
CA TYR A 404 12.17 -11.42 13.42
C TYR A 404 10.83 -11.99 13.91
N GLN A 405 10.63 -13.29 13.79
CA GLN A 405 9.42 -13.96 14.29
C GLN A 405 9.48 -14.16 15.79
N ASP A 406 8.40 -13.80 16.49
CA ASP A 406 8.19 -14.13 17.90
C ASP A 406 7.56 -15.52 18.03
N TRP A 407 8.32 -16.49 18.52
CA TRP A 407 7.87 -17.87 18.72
C TRP A 407 7.35 -18.13 20.13
N GLU A 408 7.62 -17.23 21.06
CA GLU A 408 7.40 -17.42 22.50
C GLU A 408 6.00 -16.94 22.90
N THR A 409 5.48 -15.91 22.24
CA THR A 409 4.15 -15.35 22.55
C THR A 409 3.04 -16.21 21.91
N PRO A 410 2.21 -16.93 22.69
CA PRO A 410 1.22 -17.87 22.13
C PRO A 410 0.13 -17.20 21.30
N THR A 411 -0.24 -15.96 21.63
CA THR A 411 -1.29 -15.22 20.91
C THR A 411 -0.89 -14.89 19.47
N TYR A 412 0.41 -14.73 19.18
CA TYR A 412 0.90 -14.54 17.82
C TYR A 412 0.93 -15.83 17.00
N GLN A 413 0.82 -17.00 17.63
CA GLN A 413 0.72 -18.25 16.89
C GLN A 413 -0.64 -18.38 16.21
N LEU A 414 -1.70 -17.86 16.84
CA LEU A 414 -3.08 -17.90 16.32
C LEU A 414 -3.30 -17.03 15.08
N MET A 415 -2.49 -15.99 14.87
CA MET A 415 -2.62 -15.10 13.71
C MET A 415 -1.96 -15.67 12.44
N ARG A 416 -1.16 -16.72 12.57
CA ARG A 416 -0.36 -17.25 11.47
C ARG A 416 -1.19 -18.19 10.60
N ASN A 417 -1.06 -18.02 9.29
CA ASN A 417 -1.64 -18.92 8.30
C ASN A 417 -0.98 -20.31 8.43
N PRO A 418 -1.73 -21.39 8.72
CA PRO A 418 -1.17 -22.73 8.88
C PRO A 418 -0.59 -23.30 7.57
N GLU A 419 -1.03 -22.79 6.42
CA GLU A 419 -0.62 -23.28 5.09
C GLU A 419 0.70 -22.66 4.61
N VAL A 420 1.31 -21.77 5.38
CA VAL A 420 2.56 -21.07 5.00
C VAL A 420 3.63 -21.27 6.06
N THR A 421 4.80 -21.75 5.65
CA THR A 421 5.96 -21.88 6.52
C THR A 421 6.26 -20.57 7.26
N VAL A 422 6.44 -20.61 8.57
CA VAL A 422 6.95 -19.49 9.36
C VAL A 422 8.48 -19.55 9.30
N ARG A 423 9.12 -18.53 8.72
CA ARG A 423 10.57 -18.58 8.47
C ARG A 423 11.36 -18.21 9.72
N SER A 424 12.56 -18.80 9.81
CA SER A 424 13.57 -18.45 10.81
C SER A 424 14.57 -17.44 10.26
N ARG A 425 15.56 -17.08 11.08
CA ARG A 425 16.70 -16.25 10.68
C ARG A 425 17.50 -16.92 9.54
N GLY A 426 18.17 -16.11 8.74
CA GLY A 426 19.12 -16.59 7.72
C GLY A 426 18.48 -17.05 6.41
N VAL A 427 17.18 -16.84 6.23
CA VAL A 427 16.42 -17.33 5.07
C VAL A 427 15.91 -16.18 4.22
N MET A 428 16.04 -16.33 2.89
CA MET A 428 15.47 -15.41 1.92
C MET A 428 13.99 -15.69 1.69
N GLU A 429 13.23 -14.63 1.47
CA GLU A 429 11.81 -14.65 1.15
C GLU A 429 11.52 -13.79 -0.08
N LYS A 430 10.36 -14.01 -0.68
CA LYS A 430 9.82 -13.20 -1.79
C LYS A 430 8.34 -13.49 -1.95
N CYS A 431 7.64 -12.66 -2.72
CA CYS A 431 6.31 -13.01 -3.23
C CYS A 431 6.35 -14.37 -3.96
N THR A 432 5.39 -15.23 -3.66
CA THR A 432 5.23 -16.57 -4.23
C THR A 432 3.94 -16.70 -5.05
N TYR A 433 3.33 -15.56 -5.45
CA TYR A 433 1.95 -15.51 -5.95
C TYR A 433 0.93 -16.22 -5.04
N CYS A 434 1.17 -16.21 -3.72
CA CYS A 434 0.34 -16.93 -2.76
C CYS A 434 0.19 -18.41 -3.13
N VAL A 435 1.32 -19.10 -3.35
CA VAL A 435 1.37 -20.51 -3.78
C VAL A 435 0.48 -21.44 -2.96
N GLN A 436 0.29 -21.18 -1.67
CA GLN A 436 -0.64 -21.91 -0.81
C GLN A 436 -2.10 -21.87 -1.31
N ARG A 437 -2.54 -20.73 -1.87
CA ARG A 437 -3.87 -20.59 -2.47
C ARG A 437 -3.94 -21.28 -3.84
N ILE A 438 -2.84 -21.21 -4.61
CA ILE A 438 -2.70 -21.92 -5.88
C ILE A 438 -2.85 -23.43 -5.64
N GLN A 439 -2.06 -24.00 -4.73
CA GLN A 439 -2.10 -25.44 -4.45
C GLN A 439 -3.45 -25.86 -3.87
N GLY A 440 -4.05 -25.08 -2.96
CA GLY A 440 -5.38 -25.38 -2.42
C GLY A 440 -6.46 -25.50 -3.51
N ALA A 441 -6.53 -24.53 -4.43
CA ALA A 441 -7.51 -24.56 -5.53
C ALA A 441 -7.22 -25.67 -6.56
N LYS A 442 -5.94 -25.93 -6.83
CA LYS A 442 -5.52 -27.02 -7.73
C LYS A 442 -5.90 -28.38 -7.18
N ILE A 443 -5.56 -28.68 -5.92
CA ILE A 443 -5.91 -29.94 -5.26
C ILE A 443 -7.42 -30.15 -5.31
N GLN A 444 -8.21 -29.11 -5.00
CA GLN A 444 -9.67 -29.19 -5.07
C GLN A 444 -10.17 -29.47 -6.50
N SER A 445 -9.60 -28.80 -7.51
CA SER A 445 -9.99 -28.99 -8.91
C SER A 445 -9.62 -30.39 -9.43
N GLU A 446 -8.46 -30.92 -9.02
CA GLU A 446 -8.01 -32.27 -9.34
C GLU A 446 -8.95 -33.33 -8.73
N LEU A 447 -9.37 -33.15 -7.47
CA LEU A 447 -10.37 -34.01 -6.83
C LEU A 447 -11.72 -34.00 -7.58
N GLU A 448 -12.09 -32.86 -8.16
CA GLU A 448 -13.30 -32.68 -8.96
C GLU A 448 -13.12 -33.12 -10.44
N GLY A 449 -11.93 -33.58 -10.83
CA GLY A 449 -11.64 -34.02 -12.19
C GLY A 449 -11.73 -32.90 -13.24
N ARG A 450 -11.42 -31.66 -12.86
CA ARG A 450 -11.49 -30.49 -13.74
C ARG A 450 -10.28 -29.57 -13.61
N LYS A 451 -10.15 -28.62 -14.52
CA LYS A 451 -9.19 -27.51 -14.37
C LYS A 451 -9.69 -26.44 -13.40
N VAL A 452 -8.74 -25.70 -12.84
CA VAL A 452 -9.01 -24.47 -12.10
C VAL A 452 -9.65 -23.45 -13.03
N ARG A 453 -10.70 -22.78 -12.56
CA ARG A 453 -11.39 -21.73 -13.33
C ARG A 453 -10.83 -20.34 -13.01
N ASP A 454 -10.94 -19.41 -13.95
CA ASP A 454 -10.61 -18.01 -13.68
C ASP A 454 -11.41 -17.48 -12.48
N GLY A 455 -10.73 -16.76 -11.59
CA GLY A 455 -11.30 -16.27 -10.33
C GLY A 455 -11.39 -17.26 -9.17
N GLU A 456 -11.12 -18.56 -9.35
CA GLU A 456 -11.04 -19.50 -8.21
C GLU A 456 -9.80 -19.30 -7.35
N ILE A 457 -8.67 -18.92 -7.97
CA ILE A 457 -7.47 -18.48 -7.26
C ILE A 457 -7.47 -16.97 -7.19
N VAL A 458 -7.71 -16.43 -6.00
CA VAL A 458 -7.58 -15.00 -5.71
C VAL A 458 -6.41 -14.81 -4.75
N THR A 459 -5.33 -14.21 -5.23
CA THR A 459 -4.16 -13.91 -4.39
C THR A 459 -4.52 -12.89 -3.30
N ALA A 460 -3.79 -12.87 -2.19
CA ALA A 460 -4.10 -11.94 -1.09
C ALA A 460 -4.03 -10.46 -1.50
N CYS A 461 -3.06 -10.10 -2.34
CA CYS A 461 -2.94 -8.74 -2.85
C CYS A 461 -4.06 -8.35 -3.84
N GLN A 462 -4.59 -9.30 -4.62
CA GLN A 462 -5.76 -9.11 -5.47
C GLN A 462 -7.04 -8.99 -4.64
N ALA A 463 -7.27 -9.90 -3.69
CA ALA A 463 -8.51 -9.98 -2.90
C ALA A 463 -8.78 -8.71 -2.08
N VAL A 464 -7.72 -8.03 -1.63
CA VAL A 464 -7.84 -6.82 -0.80
C VAL A 464 -7.85 -5.53 -1.61
N CYS A 465 -7.50 -5.56 -2.90
CA CYS A 465 -7.32 -4.35 -3.68
C CYS A 465 -8.68 -3.71 -3.97
N PRO A 466 -9.01 -2.55 -3.37
CA PRO A 466 -10.36 -1.98 -3.48
C PRO A 466 -10.68 -1.46 -4.90
N THR A 467 -9.65 -1.21 -5.70
CA THR A 467 -9.75 -0.72 -7.09
C THR A 467 -9.53 -1.83 -8.11
N GLU A 468 -9.38 -3.09 -7.67
CA GLU A 468 -9.10 -4.24 -8.52
C GLU A 468 -7.91 -4.05 -9.48
N ALA A 469 -6.90 -3.29 -9.05
CA ALA A 469 -5.72 -3.01 -9.86
C ALA A 469 -4.87 -4.26 -10.13
N ILE A 470 -4.87 -5.24 -9.23
CA ILE A 470 -4.06 -6.46 -9.35
C ILE A 470 -4.96 -7.59 -9.83
N VAL A 471 -4.61 -8.23 -10.94
CA VAL A 471 -5.31 -9.39 -11.49
C VAL A 471 -4.32 -10.54 -11.67
N PHE A 472 -4.64 -11.69 -11.11
CA PHE A 472 -3.87 -12.91 -11.22
C PHE A 472 -4.72 -14.02 -11.85
N GLY A 473 -4.08 -14.90 -12.62
CA GLY A 473 -4.75 -16.04 -13.24
C GLY A 473 -3.82 -16.84 -14.15
N ASP A 474 -4.42 -17.78 -14.88
CA ASP A 474 -3.74 -18.56 -15.91
C ASP A 474 -3.67 -17.78 -17.22
N VAL A 475 -2.45 -17.51 -17.67
CA VAL A 475 -2.15 -16.79 -18.93
C VAL A 475 -2.32 -17.70 -20.15
N ASN A 476 -2.32 -19.03 -19.97
CA ASN A 476 -2.61 -19.96 -21.07
C ASN A 476 -4.09 -20.01 -21.43
N ASP A 477 -4.99 -19.62 -20.51
CA ASP A 477 -6.41 -19.48 -20.82
C ASP A 477 -6.64 -18.12 -21.51
N PRO A 478 -6.98 -18.07 -22.82
CA PRO A 478 -7.23 -16.82 -23.52
C PRO A 478 -8.48 -16.09 -23.01
N ASN A 479 -9.37 -16.80 -22.31
CA ASN A 479 -10.58 -16.21 -21.75
C ASN A 479 -10.38 -15.61 -20.36
N SER A 480 -9.26 -15.89 -19.69
CA SER A 480 -9.00 -15.39 -18.35
C SER A 480 -8.86 -13.87 -18.33
N ARG A 481 -9.22 -13.24 -17.21
CA ARG A 481 -9.10 -11.79 -17.04
C ARG A 481 -7.65 -11.32 -17.22
N VAL A 482 -6.67 -12.09 -16.72
CA VAL A 482 -5.25 -11.72 -16.83
C VAL A 482 -4.75 -11.73 -18.28
N SER A 483 -5.16 -12.72 -19.09
CA SER A 483 -4.77 -12.79 -20.51
C SER A 483 -5.30 -11.61 -21.31
N ARG A 484 -6.55 -11.19 -21.07
CA ARG A 484 -7.14 -10.01 -21.71
C ARG A 484 -6.41 -8.72 -21.36
N LEU A 485 -6.05 -8.54 -20.08
CA LEU A 485 -5.28 -7.37 -19.65
C LEU A 485 -3.87 -7.37 -20.26
N LYS A 486 -3.19 -8.51 -20.27
CA LYS A 486 -1.86 -8.64 -20.89
C LYS A 486 -1.86 -8.36 -22.40
N ALA A 487 -2.99 -8.56 -23.06
CA ALA A 487 -3.17 -8.25 -24.48
C ALA A 487 -3.51 -6.77 -24.76
N GLU A 488 -3.76 -5.94 -23.74
CA GLU A 488 -3.99 -4.50 -23.95
C GLU A 488 -2.72 -3.80 -24.48
N GLN A 489 -2.91 -2.80 -25.34
CA GLN A 489 -1.82 -1.95 -25.86
C GLN A 489 -1.01 -1.27 -24.75
N ARG A 490 -1.61 -1.04 -23.58
CA ARG A 490 -0.96 -0.41 -22.43
C ARG A 490 -0.03 -1.34 -21.66
N ASN A 491 -0.07 -2.65 -21.95
CA ASN A 491 0.69 -3.64 -21.21
C ASN A 491 2.19 -3.55 -21.52
N TYR A 492 3.02 -3.54 -20.48
CA TYR A 492 4.47 -3.51 -20.61
C TYR A 492 5.15 -4.32 -19.48
N SER A 493 6.36 -4.79 -19.78
CA SER A 493 7.24 -5.46 -18.83
C SER A 493 8.17 -4.44 -18.13
N LEU A 494 8.30 -4.52 -16.81
CA LEU A 494 9.24 -3.67 -16.08
C LEU A 494 10.69 -4.14 -16.33
N LEU A 495 11.57 -3.23 -16.77
CA LEU A 495 12.97 -3.51 -17.11
C LEU A 495 13.10 -4.60 -18.19
N ALA A 496 12.30 -4.47 -19.25
CA ALA A 496 12.22 -5.41 -20.37
C ALA A 496 13.59 -5.63 -21.05
N GLU A 497 14.41 -4.57 -21.09
CA GLU A 497 15.74 -4.55 -21.69
C GLU A 497 16.72 -5.57 -21.08
N LEU A 498 16.46 -6.03 -19.85
CA LEU A 498 17.26 -7.07 -19.18
C LEU A 498 16.88 -8.49 -19.61
N ASN A 499 15.88 -8.66 -20.48
CA ASN A 499 15.37 -9.92 -20.98
C ASN A 499 15.04 -10.96 -19.89
N THR A 500 14.51 -10.50 -18.75
CA THR A 500 14.14 -11.41 -17.65
C THR A 500 12.81 -12.13 -17.88
N LYS A 501 12.02 -11.70 -18.89
CA LYS A 501 10.70 -12.26 -19.24
C LYS A 501 9.78 -12.38 -18.02
N PRO A 502 9.37 -11.24 -17.42
CA PRO A 502 8.57 -11.24 -16.19
C PRO A 502 7.13 -11.73 -16.43
N ARG A 503 6.61 -12.54 -15.50
CA ARG A 503 5.22 -13.03 -15.50
C ARG A 503 4.25 -12.00 -14.91
N THR A 504 4.73 -11.08 -14.07
CA THR A 504 4.01 -9.84 -13.72
C THR A 504 4.29 -8.78 -14.78
N THR A 505 3.24 -8.23 -15.37
CA THR A 505 3.31 -7.06 -16.25
C THR A 505 2.40 -5.94 -15.76
N TYR A 506 2.55 -4.75 -16.33
CA TYR A 506 1.86 -3.54 -15.89
C TYR A 506 1.07 -2.93 -17.03
N LEU A 507 -0.11 -2.37 -16.73
CA LEU A 507 -0.78 -1.44 -17.64
C LEU A 507 -0.35 -0.03 -17.30
N SER A 508 0.07 0.73 -18.31
CA SER A 508 0.46 2.14 -18.13
C SER A 508 -0.68 3.00 -17.58
N ALA A 509 -0.32 4.01 -16.78
CA ALA A 509 -1.27 4.95 -16.21
C ALA A 509 -1.78 5.91 -17.29
N LEU A 510 -3.10 6.16 -17.33
CA LEU A 510 -3.71 7.11 -18.25
C LEU A 510 -4.10 8.39 -17.51
N ARG A 511 -3.67 9.53 -18.02
CA ARG A 511 -4.08 10.84 -17.50
C ARG A 511 -5.06 11.49 -18.45
N ASN A 512 -6.13 12.06 -17.91
CA ASN A 512 -7.11 12.80 -18.70
C ASN A 512 -7.07 14.29 -18.34
N PRO A 513 -5.99 15.02 -18.69
CA PRO A 513 -5.90 16.45 -18.40
C PRO A 513 -6.95 17.24 -19.17
N ASN A 514 -7.57 18.23 -18.53
CA ASN A 514 -8.51 19.12 -19.20
C ASN A 514 -7.75 19.99 -20.21
N PRO A 515 -8.15 20.03 -21.50
CA PRO A 515 -7.54 20.90 -22.52
C PRO A 515 -7.49 22.39 -22.14
N GLU A 516 -8.40 22.86 -21.30
CA GLU A 516 -8.50 24.27 -20.89
C GLU A 516 -7.57 24.67 -19.73
N ILE A 517 -6.98 23.68 -19.03
CA ILE A 517 -6.19 23.87 -17.81
C ILE A 517 -4.77 23.28 -17.99
N LYS A 518 -4.30 23.19 -19.25
CA LYS A 518 -2.97 22.63 -19.56
C LYS A 518 -1.82 23.47 -19.01
#